data_AF-A0A7K2MFK9-F1
#
_entry.id   AF-A0A7K2MFK9-F1
#
_cell.length_a   1.000
_cell.length_b   1.000
_cell.length_c   1.000
_cell.angle_alpha   90.00
_cell.angle_beta   90.00
_cell.angle_gamma   90.00
#
_symmetry.space_group_name_H-M   'P 1'
#
loop_
_entity.id
_entity.type
_entity.pdbx_description
1 polymer ?
#
loop_
_entity_poly.entity_id
_entity_poly.type
_entity_poly.pdbx_seq_one_letter_code
_entity_poly.pdbx_strand_id
1 'polypeptide(L)'
;MPTDHFAGDSRTNLERMLAGDLYIADDPEIARRQQQAVRLAARYQAAYAEDARAARPLLAELLGSLGAGAEVRPPLYVDYGSNISIGA
;
A
#
# COMPACT_ATOMS: atom_id res chain seq x y z
N MET A 1 -9.19 -29.79 7.57
CA MET A 1 -9.92 -28.51 7.58
C MET A 1 -8.92 -27.44 8.00
N PRO A 2 -8.78 -26.32 7.27
CA PRO A 2 -8.00 -25.20 7.78
C PRO A 2 -8.56 -24.78 9.13
N THR A 3 -7.68 -24.49 10.09
CA THR A 3 -8.08 -24.03 11.42
C THR A 3 -8.76 -22.67 11.28
N ASP A 4 -9.99 -22.57 11.77
CA ASP A 4 -10.65 -21.27 11.90
C ASP A 4 -10.06 -20.54 13.10
N HIS A 5 -9.05 -19.71 12.84
CA HIS A 5 -8.35 -18.92 13.86
C HIS A 5 -9.22 -17.81 14.46
N PHE A 6 -10.38 -17.50 13.86
CA PHE A 6 -11.20 -16.34 14.21
C PHE A 6 -12.68 -16.69 14.40
N ALA A 7 -12.97 -17.92 14.83
CA ALA A 7 -14.32 -18.40 15.06
C ALA A 7 -15.11 -17.43 15.98
N GLY A 8 -16.25 -16.95 15.50
CA GLY A 8 -17.10 -15.99 16.22
C GLY A 8 -16.78 -14.51 15.96
N ASP A 9 -15.77 -14.19 15.16
CA ASP A 9 -15.46 -12.83 14.71
C ASP A 9 -15.86 -12.65 13.24
N SER A 10 -16.84 -11.78 12.96
CA SER A 10 -17.38 -11.55 11.61
C SER A 10 -16.55 -10.59 10.75
N ARG A 11 -15.47 -10.02 11.29
CA ARG A 11 -14.59 -9.11 10.55
C ARG A 11 -13.84 -9.84 9.44
N THR A 12 -13.46 -9.12 8.41
CA THR A 12 -12.48 -9.55 7.40
C THR A 12 -11.06 -9.48 7.97
N ASN A 13 -10.10 -10.16 7.35
CA ASN A 13 -8.69 -10.01 7.76
C ASN A 13 -8.19 -8.57 7.60
N LEU A 14 -8.70 -7.85 6.59
CA LEU A 14 -8.41 -6.44 6.42
C LEU A 14 -8.91 -5.59 7.59
N GLU A 15 -10.15 -5.80 8.05
CA GLU A 15 -10.69 -5.08 9.21
C GLU A 15 -9.91 -5.39 10.49
N ARG A 16 -9.49 -6.64 10.69
CA ARG A 16 -8.60 -7.01 11.81
C ARG A 16 -7.25 -6.31 11.73
N MET A 17 -6.61 -6.32 10.54
CA MET A 17 -5.36 -5.61 10.30
C MET A 17 -5.48 -4.11 10.64
N LEU A 18 -6.54 -3.46 10.17
CA LEU A 18 -6.77 -2.03 10.42
C LEU A 18 -7.09 -1.72 11.89
N ALA A 19 -7.66 -2.67 12.62
CA ALA A 19 -7.89 -2.58 14.06
C ALA A 19 -6.62 -2.88 14.90
N GLY A 20 -5.53 -3.35 14.29
CA GLY A 20 -4.31 -3.77 14.98
C GLY A 20 -4.39 -5.16 15.61
N ASP A 21 -5.39 -5.96 15.23
CA ASP A 21 -5.57 -7.34 15.71
C ASP A 21 -4.76 -8.35 14.88
N LEU A 22 -4.63 -9.58 15.37
CA LEU A 22 -4.11 -10.69 14.58
C LEU A 22 -4.99 -10.93 13.35
N TYR A 23 -4.35 -11.13 12.19
CA TYR A 23 -5.00 -11.35 10.92
C TYR A 23 -4.18 -12.32 10.06
N ILE A 24 -4.81 -12.93 9.05
CA ILE A 24 -4.12 -13.73 8.03
C ILE A 24 -3.74 -12.81 6.87
N ALA A 25 -2.44 -12.60 6.66
CA ALA A 25 -1.92 -11.73 5.61
C ALA A 25 -2.14 -12.28 4.19
N ASP A 26 -2.28 -13.60 4.04
CA ASP A 26 -2.56 -14.26 2.75
C ASP A 26 -4.02 -14.09 2.28
N ASP A 27 -4.80 -13.24 2.96
CA ASP A 27 -6.16 -12.92 2.56
C ASP A 27 -6.22 -12.30 1.15
N PRO A 28 -7.18 -12.71 0.28
CA PRO A 28 -7.25 -12.24 -1.09
C PRO A 28 -7.36 -10.72 -1.25
N GLU A 29 -8.07 -10.03 -0.35
CA GLU A 29 -8.22 -8.57 -0.41
C GLU A 29 -6.92 -7.87 -0.02
N ILE A 30 -6.19 -8.42 0.97
CA ILE A 30 -4.86 -7.94 1.36
C ILE A 30 -3.88 -8.13 0.20
N ALA A 31 -3.82 -9.33 -0.38
CA ALA A 31 -2.96 -9.64 -1.52
C ALA A 31 -3.24 -8.74 -2.73
N ARG A 32 -4.52 -8.46 -3.03
CA ARG A 32 -4.91 -7.55 -4.12
C ARG A 32 -4.37 -6.12 -3.91
N ARG A 33 -4.43 -5.62 -2.68
CA ARG A 33 -3.89 -4.30 -2.31
C ARG A 33 -2.37 -4.27 -2.44
N GLN A 34 -1.69 -5.33 -1.99
CA GLN A 34 -0.24 -5.43 -2.13
C GLN A 34 0.20 -5.42 -3.59
N GLN A 35 -0.47 -6.20 -4.43
CA GLN A 35 -0.17 -6.20 -5.87
C GLN A 35 -0.44 -4.83 -6.53
N GLN A 36 -1.46 -4.10 -6.08
CA GLN A 36 -1.70 -2.73 -6.56
C GLN A 36 -0.55 -1.80 -6.18
N ALA A 37 -0.05 -1.87 -4.95
CA ALA A 37 1.08 -1.07 -4.49
C ALA A 37 2.35 -1.35 -5.31
N VAL A 38 2.67 -2.63 -5.54
CA VAL A 38 3.80 -3.05 -6.39
C VAL A 38 3.68 -2.50 -7.82
N ARG A 39 2.49 -2.58 -8.42
CA ARG A 39 2.25 -2.03 -9.77
C ARG A 39 2.43 -0.51 -9.82
N LEU A 40 1.91 0.21 -8.82
CA LEU A 40 2.03 1.66 -8.75
C LEU A 40 3.48 2.09 -8.51
N ALA A 41 4.22 1.41 -7.64
CA ALA A 41 5.63 1.66 -7.41
C ALA A 41 6.48 1.47 -8.68
N ALA A 42 6.22 0.40 -9.45
CA ALA A 42 6.90 0.17 -10.72
C ALA A 42 6.57 1.26 -11.77
N ARG A 43 5.29 1.64 -11.89
CA ARG A 43 4.87 2.75 -12.77
C ARG A 43 5.50 4.07 -12.36
N TYR A 44 5.55 4.35 -11.06
CA TYR A 44 6.20 5.55 -10.52
C TYR A 44 7.68 5.59 -10.89
N GLN A 45 8.42 4.49 -10.65
CA GLN A 45 9.82 4.39 -11.01
C GLN A 45 10.07 4.64 -12.50
N ALA A 46 9.26 4.03 -13.38
CA ALA A 46 9.38 4.21 -14.82
C ALA A 46 9.13 5.67 -15.23
N ALA A 47 8.03 6.26 -14.77
CA ALA A 47 7.68 7.66 -15.08
C ALA A 47 8.72 8.65 -14.52
N TYR A 48 9.24 8.40 -13.32
CA TYR A 48 10.23 9.28 -12.69
C TYR A 48 11.54 9.34 -13.48
N ALA A 49 11.94 8.22 -14.10
CA ALA A 49 13.13 8.17 -14.96
C ALA A 49 13.00 9.05 -16.21
N GLU A 50 11.77 9.31 -16.67
CA GLU A 50 11.48 10.19 -17.81
C GLU A 50 11.27 11.65 -17.36
N ASP A 51 10.41 11.87 -16.35
CA ASP A 51 10.12 13.18 -15.78
C ASP A 51 9.67 13.03 -14.31
N ALA A 52 10.55 13.41 -13.39
CA ALA A 52 10.30 13.38 -11.95
C ALA A 52 9.07 14.20 -11.52
N ARG A 53 8.78 15.33 -12.17
CA ARG A 53 7.63 16.18 -11.81
C ARG A 53 6.34 15.55 -12.30
N ALA A 54 6.33 15.07 -13.54
CA ALA A 54 5.16 14.41 -14.11
C ALA A 54 4.84 13.07 -13.42
N ALA A 55 5.82 12.43 -12.77
CA ALA A 55 5.63 11.20 -12.00
C ALA A 55 4.98 11.41 -10.62
N ARG A 56 4.94 12.65 -10.09
CA ARG A 56 4.40 12.95 -8.76
C ARG A 56 2.97 12.42 -8.52
N PRO A 57 2.01 12.49 -9.46
CA PRO A 57 0.68 11.94 -9.26
C PRO A 57 0.68 10.43 -8.98
N LEU A 58 1.61 9.66 -9.56
CA LEU A 58 1.72 8.21 -9.30
C LEU A 58 2.20 7.94 -7.88
N LEU A 59 3.14 8.74 -7.36
CA LEU A 59 3.56 8.65 -5.97
C LEU A 59 2.43 9.05 -5.01
N ALA A 60 1.65 10.06 -5.36
CA ALA A 60 0.48 10.48 -4.58
C ALA A 60 -0.67 9.45 -4.62
N GLU A 61 -0.82 8.70 -5.71
CA GLU A 61 -1.77 7.58 -5.80
C GLU A 61 -1.30 6.36 -5.00
N LEU A 62 0.02 6.11 -4.95
CA LEU A 62 0.62 5.03 -4.19
C LEU A 62 0.51 5.25 -2.68
N LEU A 63 0.72 6.47 -2.20
CA LEU A 63 0.79 6.80 -0.77
C LEU A 63 -0.56 7.23 -0.21
N GLY A 64 -0.76 7.01 1.10
CA GLY A 64 -1.96 7.49 1.80
C GLY A 64 -2.02 9.02 1.87
N SER A 65 -0.88 9.67 2.03
CA SER A 65 -0.74 11.11 1.81
C SER A 65 0.70 11.50 1.47
N LEU A 66 0.84 12.55 0.67
CA LEU A 66 2.13 13.11 0.27
C LEU A 66 2.10 14.64 0.41
N GLY A 67 2.86 15.14 1.38
CA GLY A 67 2.99 16.57 1.67
C GLY A 67 3.48 17.39 0.48
N ALA A 68 3.09 18.66 0.46
CA ALA A 68 3.59 19.61 -0.52
C ALA A 68 5.12 19.73 -0.37
N GLY A 69 5.87 19.61 -1.48
CA GLY A 69 7.33 19.66 -1.45
C GLY A 69 8.03 18.36 -1.07
N ALA A 70 7.31 17.38 -0.50
CA ALA A 70 7.89 16.05 -0.22
C ALA A 70 8.28 15.32 -1.51
N GLU A 71 9.45 14.71 -1.51
CA GLU A 71 10.03 13.95 -2.62
C GLU A 71 10.55 12.60 -2.10
N VAL A 72 10.26 11.53 -2.83
CA VAL A 72 10.76 10.18 -2.56
C VAL A 72 11.39 9.66 -3.83
N ARG A 73 12.72 9.57 -3.90
CA ARG A 73 13.40 9.11 -5.12
C ARG A 73 13.23 7.59 -5.26
N PRO A 74 12.84 7.05 -6.43
CA PRO A 74 12.74 5.61 -6.64
C PRO A 74 14.13 4.93 -6.65
N PRO A 75 14.21 3.60 -6.43
CA PRO A 75 13.08 2.69 -6.26
C PRO A 75 12.43 2.79 -4.87
N LEU A 76 11.11 2.62 -4.83
CA LEU A 76 10.33 2.54 -3.59
C LEU A 76 9.64 1.17 -3.54
N TYR A 77 9.86 0.41 -2.46
CA TYR A 77 9.20 -0.87 -2.21
C TYR A 77 8.35 -0.76 -0.95
N VAL A 78 7.06 -1.06 -1.09
CA VAL A 78 6.07 -0.94 -0.01
C VAL A 78 5.06 -2.06 -0.12
N ASP A 79 4.56 -2.54 1.03
CA ASP A 79 3.50 -3.54 1.04
C ASP A 79 2.19 -2.95 0.54
N TYR A 80 1.78 -1.77 1.03
CA TYR A 80 0.50 -1.16 0.66
C TYR A 80 0.64 0.23 0.04
N GLY A 81 1.63 1.01 0.48
CA GLY A 81 1.78 2.43 0.17
C GLY A 81 0.69 3.31 0.81
N SER A 82 -0.58 2.92 0.67
CA SER A 82 -1.76 3.64 1.18
C SER A 82 -1.78 3.81 2.71
N ASN A 83 -1.02 3.00 3.45
CA ASN A 83 -0.86 3.13 4.91
C ASN A 83 0.29 4.09 5.30
N ILE A 84 0.97 4.71 4.34
CA ILE A 84 2.09 5.62 4.57
C ILE A 84 1.63 7.05 4.32
N SER A 85 1.94 7.93 5.27
CA SER A 85 1.70 9.37 5.17
C SER A 85 3.03 10.11 5.34
N ILE A 86 3.35 10.98 4.39
CA ILE A 86 4.56 11.81 4.43
C ILE A 86 4.11 13.27 4.55
N GLY A 87 4.61 13.96 5.59
CA GLY A 87 4.32 15.38 5.85
C GLY A 87 4.98 16.36 4.87
N ALA A 88 4.73 17.65 5.09
CA ALA A 88 5.39 18.76 4.37
C ALA A 88 6.63 19.23 5.13
#